data_AF-A0A2E4W7E0-F1
#
_entry.id   AF-A0A2E4W7E0-F1
#
_cell.length_a   1.000
_cell.length_b   1.000
_cell.length_c   1.000
_cell.angle_alpha   90.00
_cell.angle_beta   90.00
_cell.angle_gamma   90.00
#
_symmetry.space_group_name_H-M   'P 1'
#
loop_
_entity.id
_entity.type
_entity.pdbx_description
1 polymer ?
#
loop_
_entity_poly.entity_id
_entity_poly.type
_entity_poly.pdbx_seq_one_letter_code
_entity_poly.pdbx_strand_id
1 'polypeptide(L)'
;MIYRYDMSDKLNKLSEALESNIPTTKVKISDGREITIRSMIVGELKLLLLAMEGESKSGEWYDTLQEIVNKCIKDDVKAEDLPTGDLELIYINIHMLSKGKSIIPVKYICEEEIENDDDFEICGGEMKVKLDLKKAYLSEATIDNVIKVNDRVAIKLRRPVAKEQIYYDADTTEDMFNLSCRCIQSITIDDEELVAGQDFDYEKLASFFDYFDSDTFEKMADYINDTPLLTYPIAMQCPKCGKKHSIVLKGLADFFE
;
A
#
# COMPACT_ATOMS: atom_id res chain seq x y z
N MET A 1 20.32 2.15 45.54
CA MET A 1 19.55 1.08 44.86
C MET A 1 18.04 1.26 45.03
N ILE A 2 17.54 1.66 46.21
CA ILE A 2 16.10 1.85 46.49
C ILE A 2 15.46 3.02 45.69
N TYR A 3 16.14 4.16 45.55
CA TYR A 3 15.62 5.32 44.79
C TYR A 3 15.43 5.09 43.28
N ARG A 4 16.16 4.13 42.68
CA ARG A 4 16.02 3.81 41.25
C ARG A 4 14.77 2.96 40.96
N TYR A 5 14.34 2.14 41.93
CA TYR A 5 13.17 1.27 41.80
C TYR A 5 11.86 2.10 41.83
N ASP A 6 11.77 3.07 42.75
CA ASP A 6 10.63 3.99 42.89
C ASP A 6 10.43 4.89 41.65
N MET A 7 11.52 5.32 40.99
CA MET A 7 11.41 6.11 39.76
C MET A 7 10.87 5.26 38.58
N SER A 8 11.29 3.99 38.48
CA SER A 8 10.82 3.09 37.42
C SER A 8 9.31 2.84 37.53
N ASP A 9 8.81 2.58 38.73
CA ASP A 9 7.38 2.35 38.95
C ASP A 9 6.54 3.60 38.65
N LYS A 10 7.05 4.78 38.99
CA LYS A 10 6.39 6.06 38.66
C LYS A 10 6.36 6.34 37.16
N LEU A 11 7.45 6.04 36.45
CA LEU A 11 7.50 6.19 34.99
C LEU A 11 6.58 5.20 34.28
N ASN A 12 6.51 3.95 34.75
CA ASN A 12 5.58 2.96 34.20
C ASN A 12 4.12 3.41 34.38
N LYS A 13 3.75 3.87 35.58
CA LYS A 13 2.41 4.42 35.83
C LYS A 13 2.08 5.63 34.96
N LEU A 14 3.07 6.49 34.70
CA LEU A 14 2.90 7.62 33.79
C LEU A 14 2.64 7.13 32.36
N SER A 15 3.43 6.18 31.86
CA SER A 15 3.24 5.59 30.52
C SER A 15 1.87 4.94 30.40
N GLU A 16 1.47 4.09 31.35
CA GLU A 16 0.13 3.47 31.38
C GLU A 16 -1.00 4.50 31.35
N ALA A 17 -0.88 5.57 32.15
CA ALA A 17 -1.87 6.63 32.19
C ALA A 17 -1.97 7.41 30.86
N LEU A 18 -0.83 7.67 30.20
CA LEU A 18 -0.80 8.31 28.89
C LEU A 18 -1.39 7.39 27.80
N GLU A 19 -1.01 6.10 27.81
CA GLU A 19 -1.48 5.11 26.86
C GLU A 19 -2.99 4.85 26.96
N SER A 20 -3.54 4.90 28.18
CA SER A 20 -4.98 4.69 28.42
C SER A 20 -5.90 5.70 27.73
N ASN A 21 -5.37 6.87 27.34
CA ASN A 21 -6.13 7.93 26.68
C ASN A 21 -5.97 7.94 25.17
N ILE A 22 -5.16 7.04 24.60
CA ILE A 22 -4.94 7.01 23.16
C ILE A 22 -6.21 6.48 22.48
N PRO A 23 -6.84 7.26 21.57
CA PRO A 23 -8.01 6.81 20.83
C PRO A 23 -7.73 5.52 20.06
N THR A 24 -8.72 4.62 20.03
CA THR A 24 -8.68 3.37 19.27
C THR A 24 -9.92 3.23 18.39
N THR A 25 -9.78 2.47 17.31
CA THR A 25 -10.91 2.07 16.45
C THR A 25 -10.62 0.71 15.81
N LYS A 26 -11.63 0.09 15.23
CA LYS A 26 -11.48 -1.10 14.40
C LYS A 26 -11.53 -0.74 12.92
N VAL A 27 -10.74 -1.44 12.12
CA VAL A 27 -10.71 -1.35 10.66
C VAL A 27 -10.95 -2.75 10.11
N LYS A 28 -11.92 -2.89 9.20
CA LYS A 28 -12.15 -4.14 8.48
C LYS A 28 -11.24 -4.18 7.26
N ILE A 29 -10.42 -5.22 7.13
CA ILE A 29 -9.52 -5.43 6.00
C ILE A 29 -10.13 -6.36 4.93
N SER A 30 -9.45 -6.50 3.80
CA SER A 30 -9.94 -7.19 2.60
C SER A 30 -10.37 -8.64 2.83
N ASP A 31 -9.68 -9.37 3.72
CA ASP A 31 -10.01 -10.75 4.10
C ASP A 31 -11.17 -10.87 5.12
N GLY A 32 -11.74 -9.74 5.54
CA GLY A 32 -12.87 -9.67 6.45
C GLY A 32 -12.51 -9.61 7.93
N ARG A 33 -11.23 -9.75 8.32
CA ARG A 33 -10.79 -9.54 9.71
C ARG A 33 -11.01 -8.09 10.13
N GLU A 34 -11.28 -7.89 11.43
CA GLU A 34 -11.27 -6.57 12.06
C GLU A 34 -9.97 -6.39 12.84
N ILE A 35 -9.18 -5.38 12.47
CA ILE A 35 -7.94 -5.00 13.16
C ILE A 35 -8.19 -3.76 14.01
N THR A 36 -7.83 -3.86 15.28
CA THR A 36 -7.83 -2.77 16.25
C THR A 36 -6.57 -1.95 16.08
N ILE A 37 -6.76 -0.66 15.87
CA ILE A 37 -5.69 0.32 15.70
C ILE A 37 -5.83 1.44 16.72
N ARG A 38 -4.73 2.16 16.98
CA ARG A 38 -4.70 3.39 17.77
C ARG A 38 -4.23 4.59 16.95
N SER A 39 -4.46 5.80 17.46
CA SER A 39 -3.82 6.99 16.88
C SER A 39 -2.30 6.95 17.06
N MET A 40 -1.58 7.66 16.19
CA MET A 40 -0.18 8.03 16.38
C MET A 40 -0.01 8.84 17.66
N ILE A 41 1.09 8.60 18.36
CA ILE A 41 1.63 9.49 19.38
C ILE A 41 2.77 10.32 18.76
N VAL A 42 3.37 11.22 19.55
CA VAL A 42 4.44 12.11 19.08
C VAL A 42 5.62 11.34 18.47
N GLY A 43 5.88 10.11 18.94
CA GLY A 43 6.92 9.24 18.39
C GLY A 43 6.66 8.85 16.92
N GLU A 44 5.47 8.33 16.59
CA GLU A 44 5.15 7.97 15.20
C GLU A 44 4.93 9.19 14.31
N LEU A 45 4.38 10.28 14.85
CA LEU A 45 4.26 11.54 14.11
C LEU A 45 5.64 12.07 13.70
N LYS A 46 6.64 11.93 14.57
CA LYS A 46 8.02 12.32 14.25
C LYS A 46 8.59 11.47 13.11
N LEU A 47 8.35 10.16 13.11
CA LEU A 47 8.78 9.28 12.02
C LEU A 47 8.16 9.70 10.68
N LEU A 48 6.85 9.97 10.70
CA LEU A 48 6.13 10.45 9.52
C LEU A 48 6.72 11.75 8.96
N LEU A 49 6.95 12.74 9.83
CA LEU A 49 7.49 14.04 9.41
C LEU A 49 8.90 13.93 8.84
N LEU A 50 9.76 13.09 9.43
CA LEU A 50 11.12 12.87 8.93
C LEU A 50 11.12 12.19 7.56
N ALA A 51 10.22 11.24 7.32
CA ALA A 51 10.09 10.61 6.01
C ALA A 51 9.59 11.59 4.94
N MET A 52 8.67 12.50 5.29
CA MET A 52 8.20 13.56 4.37
C MET A 52 9.26 14.64 4.10
N GLU A 53 10.24 14.83 4.99
CA GLU A 53 11.32 15.81 4.83
C GLU A 53 12.50 15.29 4.02
N GLY A 54 12.66 13.96 3.92
CA GLY A 54 13.71 13.33 3.13
C GLY A 54 13.47 13.50 1.62
N GLU A 55 14.54 13.66 0.83
CA GLU A 55 14.51 13.55 -0.64
C GLU A 55 14.37 12.08 -1.09
N SER A 56 13.64 11.28 -0.34
CA SER A 56 13.79 9.84 -0.33
C SER A 56 12.95 9.17 -1.42
N LYS A 57 13.59 8.20 -2.08
CA LYS A 57 12.98 7.30 -3.07
C LYS A 57 11.78 6.58 -2.45
N SER A 58 10.77 6.26 -3.27
CA SER A 58 9.53 5.56 -2.93
C SER A 58 9.65 4.41 -1.90
N GLY A 59 10.76 3.68 -1.86
CA GLY A 59 11.01 2.60 -0.89
C GLY A 59 11.07 3.03 0.59
N GLU A 60 11.67 4.18 0.91
CA GLU A 60 11.83 4.60 2.33
C GLU A 60 10.51 5.07 2.95
N TRP A 61 9.59 5.57 2.13
CA TRP A 61 8.24 5.95 2.54
C TRP A 61 7.45 4.72 2.98
N TYR A 62 7.43 3.65 2.18
CA TYR A 62 6.71 2.42 2.53
C TYR A 62 7.29 1.73 3.77
N ASP A 63 8.60 1.74 3.96
CA ASP A 63 9.23 1.25 5.20
C ASP A 63 8.73 2.04 6.42
N THR A 64 8.68 3.36 6.31
CA THR A 64 8.16 4.22 7.38
C THR A 64 6.68 3.97 7.65
N LEU A 65 5.88 3.78 6.60
CA LEU A 65 4.46 3.45 6.73
C LEU A 65 4.27 2.12 7.48
N GLN A 66 5.03 1.08 7.12
CA GLN A 66 5.00 -0.21 7.81
C GLN A 66 5.39 -0.06 9.28
N GLU A 67 6.43 0.71 9.60
CA GLU A 67 6.83 0.96 10.99
C GLU A 67 5.73 1.67 11.79
N ILE A 68 5.11 2.71 11.20
CA ILE A 68 4.01 3.44 11.84
C ILE A 68 2.82 2.51 12.07
N VAL A 69 2.43 1.73 11.06
CA VAL A 69 1.28 0.81 11.16
C VAL A 69 1.56 -0.26 12.21
N ASN A 70 2.73 -0.90 12.20
CA ASN A 70 3.12 -1.89 13.22
C ASN A 70 3.05 -1.33 14.63
N LYS A 71 3.46 -0.08 14.84
CA LYS A 71 3.37 0.59 16.16
C LYS A 71 1.93 0.90 16.57
N CYS A 72 1.03 1.06 15.61
CA CYS A 72 -0.35 1.50 15.83
C CYS A 72 -1.37 0.35 15.83
N ILE A 73 -1.04 -0.84 15.33
CA ILE A 73 -1.85 -2.05 15.47
C ILE A 73 -1.78 -2.55 16.92
N LYS A 74 -2.92 -3.03 17.44
CA LYS A 74 -3.04 -3.63 18.78
C LYS A 74 -3.16 -5.15 18.77
N ASP A 75 -3.49 -5.74 17.63
CA ASP A 75 -3.61 -7.19 17.44
C ASP A 75 -2.26 -7.81 17.03
N ASP A 76 -2.17 -9.14 17.08
CA ASP A 76 -1.00 -9.91 16.61
C ASP A 76 -1.01 -10.03 15.09
N VAL A 77 -0.81 -8.88 14.41
CA VAL A 77 -0.74 -8.76 12.95
C VAL A 77 0.44 -7.87 12.59
N LYS A 78 1.25 -8.31 11.64
CA LYS A 78 2.40 -7.58 11.13
C LYS A 78 2.05 -6.83 9.86
N ALA A 79 2.44 -5.56 9.79
CA ALA A 79 2.18 -4.69 8.65
C ALA A 79 2.82 -5.20 7.36
N GLU A 80 4.00 -5.81 7.47
CA GLU A 80 4.76 -6.38 6.34
C GLU A 80 4.09 -7.59 5.68
N ASP A 81 3.20 -8.27 6.40
CA ASP A 81 2.49 -9.47 5.92
C ASP A 81 1.10 -9.12 5.32
N LEU A 82 0.70 -7.85 5.40
CA LEU A 82 -0.58 -7.39 4.85
C LEU A 82 -0.48 -7.13 3.34
N PRO A 83 -1.55 -7.44 2.58
CA PRO A 83 -1.69 -6.93 1.22
C PRO A 83 -1.55 -5.40 1.20
N THR A 84 -0.92 -4.85 0.16
CA THR A 84 -0.68 -3.39 0.07
C THR A 84 -1.93 -2.57 0.36
N GLY A 85 -3.06 -2.86 -0.29
CA GLY A 85 -4.30 -2.12 -0.05
C GLY A 85 -4.77 -2.15 1.42
N ASP A 86 -4.57 -3.26 2.13
CA ASP A 86 -4.93 -3.34 3.55
C ASP A 86 -4.01 -2.49 4.42
N LEU A 87 -2.70 -2.47 4.13
CA LEU A 87 -1.75 -1.57 4.78
C LEU A 87 -2.17 -0.11 4.59
N GLU A 88 -2.50 0.27 3.35
CA GLU A 88 -2.89 1.63 2.99
C GLU A 88 -4.19 2.06 3.68
N LEU A 89 -5.19 1.17 3.68
CA LEU A 89 -6.46 1.38 4.35
C LEU A 89 -6.28 1.58 5.85
N ILE A 90 -5.46 0.74 6.49
CA ILE A 90 -5.15 0.86 7.92
C ILE A 90 -4.46 2.19 8.19
N TYR A 91 -3.44 2.56 7.40
CA TYR A 91 -2.71 3.81 7.57
C TYR A 91 -3.63 5.04 7.47
N ILE A 92 -4.53 5.10 6.50
CA ILE A 92 -5.47 6.22 6.40
C ILE A 92 -6.37 6.34 7.63
N ASN A 93 -6.83 5.21 8.16
CA ASN A 93 -7.63 5.21 9.37
C ASN A 93 -6.82 5.68 10.59
N ILE A 94 -5.55 5.27 10.71
CA ILE A 94 -4.62 5.80 11.71
C ILE A 94 -4.44 7.31 11.53
N HIS A 95 -4.21 7.78 10.30
CA HIS A 95 -4.00 9.19 9.98
C HIS A 95 -5.22 10.04 10.39
N MET A 96 -6.42 9.64 9.98
CA MET A 96 -7.67 10.31 10.34
C MET A 96 -7.90 10.33 11.85
N LEU A 97 -7.67 9.21 12.53
CA LEU A 97 -7.82 9.10 13.97
C LEU A 97 -6.83 10.01 14.72
N SER A 98 -5.61 10.15 14.21
CA SER A 98 -4.55 10.97 14.79
C SER A 98 -4.75 12.47 14.60
N LYS A 99 -5.22 12.89 13.42
CA LYS A 99 -5.44 14.31 13.12
C LYS A 99 -6.81 14.82 13.56
N GLY A 100 -7.73 13.92 13.88
CA GLY A 100 -9.14 14.25 14.16
C GLY A 100 -9.86 14.87 12.96
N LYS A 101 -9.33 14.69 11.75
CA LYS A 101 -9.83 15.27 10.49
C LYS A 101 -9.64 14.28 9.37
N SER A 102 -10.62 14.22 8.46
CA SER A 102 -10.53 13.45 7.22
C SER A 102 -10.16 14.30 6.00
N ILE A 103 -10.11 15.63 6.16
CA ILE A 103 -9.86 16.53 5.04
C ILE A 103 -8.37 16.84 4.91
N ILE A 104 -7.77 16.49 3.76
CA ILE A 104 -6.39 16.84 3.42
C ILE A 104 -6.33 17.71 2.15
N PRO A 105 -5.40 18.69 2.07
CA PRO A 105 -5.16 19.44 0.84
C PRO A 105 -4.24 18.65 -0.10
N VAL A 106 -4.63 18.50 -1.36
CA VAL A 106 -3.78 17.94 -2.41
C VAL A 106 -3.62 18.97 -3.54
N LYS A 107 -2.42 19.01 -4.10
CA LYS A 107 -2.04 19.90 -5.20
C LYS A 107 -1.76 19.06 -6.43
N TYR A 108 -2.32 19.45 -7.56
CA TYR A 108 -2.04 18.85 -8.86
C TYR A 108 -1.60 19.94 -9.83
N ILE A 109 -0.59 19.64 -10.65
CA ILE A 109 -0.09 20.52 -11.70
C ILE A 109 -0.70 20.10 -13.02
N CYS A 110 -1.32 21.03 -13.74
CA CYS A 110 -1.89 20.77 -15.05
C CYS A 110 -0.77 20.54 -16.09
N GLU A 111 -0.68 19.32 -16.62
CA GLU A 111 0.33 18.91 -17.62
C GLU A 111 -0.15 19.01 -19.07
N GLU A 112 -1.31 19.64 -19.29
CA GLU A 112 -1.88 19.77 -20.63
C GLU A 112 -1.08 20.73 -21.50
N GLU A 113 -0.76 20.29 -22.72
CA GLU A 113 -0.22 21.15 -23.76
C GLU A 113 -1.26 22.20 -24.17
N ILE A 114 -0.83 23.46 -24.23
CA ILE A 114 -1.60 24.61 -24.70
C ILE A 114 -0.83 25.29 -25.82
N GLU A 115 -1.55 25.67 -26.87
CA GLU A 115 -1.01 26.37 -28.02
C GLU A 115 -0.73 27.83 -27.66
N ASN A 116 0.45 28.33 -28.03
CA ASN A 116 0.89 29.69 -27.78
C ASN A 116 1.70 30.22 -28.97
N ASP A 117 1.10 31.09 -29.78
CA ASP A 117 1.73 31.82 -30.89
C ASP A 117 2.72 30.97 -31.74
N ASP A 118 2.23 29.86 -32.30
CA ASP A 118 2.95 28.86 -33.13
C ASP A 118 3.85 27.84 -32.40
N ASP A 119 3.82 27.77 -31.06
CA ASP A 119 4.49 26.72 -30.25
C ASP A 119 3.53 26.06 -29.24
N PHE A 120 3.93 24.94 -28.65
CA PHE A 120 3.21 24.26 -27.58
C PHE A 120 3.93 24.43 -26.24
N GLU A 121 3.23 24.92 -25.22
CA GLU A 121 3.74 24.97 -23.85
C GLU A 121 2.90 24.10 -22.91
N ILE A 122 3.51 23.55 -21.86
CA ILE A 122 2.78 22.87 -20.79
C ILE A 122 2.08 23.92 -19.93
N CYS A 123 0.79 23.71 -19.66
CA CYS A 123 -0.01 24.66 -18.91
C CYS A 123 0.62 25.03 -17.55
N GLY A 124 1.01 24.06 -16.72
CA GLY A 124 1.61 24.29 -15.41
C GLY A 124 0.67 24.97 -14.39
N GLY A 125 -0.63 25.03 -14.67
CA GLY A 125 -1.62 25.62 -13.77
C GLY A 125 -1.79 24.79 -12.49
N GLU A 126 -1.71 25.44 -11.32
CA GLU A 126 -1.91 24.76 -10.04
C GLU A 126 -3.40 24.57 -9.74
N MET A 127 -3.79 23.32 -9.48
CA MET A 127 -5.11 22.96 -8.98
C MET A 127 -5.00 22.45 -7.55
N LYS A 128 -5.86 22.97 -6.67
CA LYS A 128 -5.89 22.58 -5.25
C LYS A 128 -7.24 21.98 -4.93
N VAL A 129 -7.24 20.78 -4.35
CA VAL A 129 -8.46 20.08 -3.93
C VAL A 129 -8.38 19.69 -2.46
N LYS A 130 -9.53 19.68 -1.80
CA LYS A 130 -9.69 19.14 -0.45
C LYS A 130 -10.26 17.73 -0.59
N LEU A 131 -9.44 16.73 -0.33
CA LEU A 131 -9.86 15.34 -0.35
C LEU A 131 -10.46 14.96 1.00
N ASP A 132 -11.57 14.24 0.98
CA ASP A 132 -12.15 13.65 2.18
C ASP A 132 -11.77 12.17 2.25
N LEU A 133 -10.76 11.83 3.04
CA LEU A 133 -10.21 10.47 3.15
C LEU A 133 -11.29 9.41 3.47
N LYS A 134 -12.44 9.79 4.03
CA LYS A 134 -13.59 8.89 4.23
C LYS A 134 -14.22 8.37 2.94
N LYS A 135 -13.96 9.02 1.81
CA LYS A 135 -14.45 8.61 0.49
C LYS A 135 -13.41 7.80 -0.29
N ALA A 136 -12.18 7.66 0.24
CA ALA A 136 -11.21 6.75 -0.34
C ALA A 136 -11.67 5.30 -0.11
N TYR A 137 -11.47 4.44 -1.10
CA TYR A 137 -11.90 3.04 -1.06
C TYR A 137 -10.85 2.15 -1.72
N LEU A 138 -10.82 0.86 -1.41
CA LEU A 138 -9.97 -0.09 -2.15
C LEU A 138 -10.61 -0.40 -3.50
N SER A 139 -9.85 -0.29 -4.58
CA SER A 139 -10.30 -0.71 -5.91
C SER A 139 -10.72 -2.19 -5.88
N GLU A 140 -11.71 -2.53 -6.69
CA GLU A 140 -12.16 -3.91 -6.79
C GLU A 140 -11.14 -4.73 -7.58
N ALA A 141 -10.77 -5.89 -7.05
CA ALA A 141 -10.06 -6.92 -7.78
C ALA A 141 -11.05 -7.63 -8.72
N THR A 142 -10.68 -7.76 -9.98
CA THR A 142 -11.54 -8.33 -11.03
C THR A 142 -10.99 -9.61 -11.64
N ILE A 143 -9.71 -9.91 -11.40
CA ILE A 143 -9.01 -11.04 -11.99
C ILE A 143 -8.96 -12.21 -11.00
N ASP A 144 -9.31 -13.40 -11.50
CA ASP A 144 -9.26 -14.65 -10.73
C ASP A 144 -7.82 -15.01 -10.38
N ASN A 145 -7.62 -15.57 -9.18
CA ASN A 145 -6.28 -15.88 -8.70
C ASN A 145 -5.75 -17.24 -9.14
N VAL A 146 -6.53 -18.02 -9.88
CA VAL A 146 -6.15 -19.32 -10.43
C VAL A 146 -5.91 -19.20 -11.94
N ILE A 147 -4.67 -19.48 -12.34
CA ILE A 147 -4.22 -19.44 -13.73
C ILE A 147 -4.00 -20.88 -14.20
N LYS A 148 -4.82 -21.32 -15.16
CA LYS A 148 -4.62 -22.62 -15.81
C LYS A 148 -3.47 -22.51 -16.81
N VAL A 149 -2.40 -23.26 -16.56
CA VAL A 149 -1.22 -23.33 -17.45
C VAL A 149 -1.47 -24.35 -18.56
N ASN A 150 -1.96 -25.53 -18.20
CA ASN A 150 -2.38 -26.57 -19.15
C ASN A 150 -3.39 -27.52 -18.49
N ASP A 151 -3.72 -28.65 -19.12
CA ASP A 151 -4.72 -29.60 -18.60
C ASP A 151 -4.33 -30.29 -17.29
N ARG A 152 -3.05 -30.24 -16.92
CA ARG A 152 -2.51 -30.89 -15.72
C ARG A 152 -2.00 -29.90 -14.69
N VAL A 153 -1.78 -28.63 -15.05
CA VAL A 153 -1.11 -27.66 -14.18
C VAL A 153 -1.94 -26.39 -14.06
N ALA A 154 -2.20 -25.97 -12.83
CA ALA A 154 -2.77 -24.67 -12.50
C ALA A 154 -1.97 -24.01 -11.38
N ILE A 155 -1.86 -22.68 -11.43
CA ILE A 155 -1.14 -21.86 -10.46
C ILE A 155 -2.17 -21.04 -9.69
N LYS A 156 -2.06 -21.02 -8.37
CA LYS A 156 -2.82 -20.12 -7.53
C LYS A 156 -1.91 -19.02 -6.99
N LEU A 157 -2.30 -17.78 -7.21
CA LEU A 157 -1.58 -16.59 -6.77
C LEU A 157 -2.19 -16.00 -5.50
N ARG A 158 -1.33 -15.40 -4.68
CA ARG A 158 -1.69 -14.41 -3.66
C ARG A 158 -1.39 -13.00 -4.19
N ARG A 159 -1.98 -11.99 -3.55
CA ARG A 159 -1.62 -10.60 -3.84
C ARG A 159 -0.24 -10.28 -3.25
N PRO A 160 0.49 -9.31 -3.85
CA PRO A 160 1.74 -8.83 -3.28
C PRO A 160 1.50 -8.18 -1.92
N VAL A 161 2.44 -8.36 -1.01
CA VAL A 161 2.45 -7.64 0.27
C VAL A 161 3.26 -6.35 0.13
N ALA A 162 3.01 -5.40 1.02
CA ALA A 162 3.65 -4.08 0.93
C ALA A 162 5.18 -4.14 0.87
N LYS A 163 5.80 -5.09 1.58
CA LYS A 163 7.25 -5.29 1.57
C LYS A 163 7.78 -5.65 0.18
N GLU A 164 7.00 -6.33 -0.64
CA GLU A 164 7.45 -6.77 -1.98
C GLU A 164 7.48 -5.62 -2.97
N GLN A 165 6.59 -4.64 -2.82
CA GLN A 165 6.62 -3.43 -3.67
C GLN A 165 7.83 -2.51 -3.41
N ILE A 166 8.52 -2.68 -2.28
CA ILE A 166 9.76 -1.96 -1.99
C ILE A 166 10.94 -2.55 -2.78
N TYR A 167 10.91 -3.85 -3.04
CA TYR A 167 12.01 -4.57 -3.68
C TYR A 167 11.83 -4.76 -5.19
N TYR A 168 10.60 -4.66 -5.69
CA TYR A 168 10.27 -4.93 -7.08
C TYR A 168 9.62 -3.71 -7.73
N ASP A 169 10.27 -3.15 -8.73
CA ASP A 169 9.71 -2.11 -9.59
C ASP A 169 8.81 -2.75 -10.66
N ALA A 170 7.50 -2.69 -10.44
CA ALA A 170 6.50 -3.27 -11.33
C ALA A 170 6.57 -2.73 -12.78
N ASP A 171 7.24 -1.60 -13.02
CA ASP A 171 7.42 -1.03 -14.36
C ASP A 171 8.54 -1.72 -15.15
N THR A 172 9.41 -2.49 -14.49
CA THR A 172 10.43 -3.29 -15.17
C THR A 172 9.95 -4.72 -15.38
N THR A 173 10.24 -5.28 -16.57
CA THR A 173 9.85 -6.66 -16.90
C THR A 173 10.49 -7.68 -15.96
N GLU A 174 11.75 -7.46 -15.55
CA GLU A 174 12.48 -8.36 -14.66
C GLU A 174 11.86 -8.41 -13.25
N ASP A 175 11.53 -7.25 -12.68
CA ASP A 175 10.93 -7.21 -11.35
C ASP A 175 9.47 -7.66 -11.36
N MET A 176 8.69 -7.34 -12.39
CA MET A 176 7.34 -7.89 -12.55
C MET A 176 7.36 -9.41 -12.64
N PHE A 177 8.35 -9.97 -13.33
CA PHE A 177 8.57 -11.41 -13.38
C PHE A 177 8.89 -12.00 -12.01
N ASN A 178 9.87 -11.42 -11.30
CA ASN A 178 10.26 -11.87 -9.97
C ASN A 178 9.11 -11.76 -8.95
N LEU A 179 8.35 -10.68 -9.01
CA LEU A 179 7.19 -10.44 -8.16
C LEU A 179 6.08 -11.46 -8.44
N SER A 180 5.79 -11.74 -9.70
CA SER A 180 4.82 -12.77 -10.10
C SER A 180 5.21 -14.14 -9.56
N CYS A 181 6.49 -14.50 -9.64
CA CYS A 181 7.02 -15.75 -9.07
C CYS A 181 6.84 -15.81 -7.56
N ARG A 182 7.16 -14.70 -6.89
CA ARG A 182 7.07 -14.58 -5.43
C ARG A 182 5.63 -14.68 -4.92
N CYS A 183 4.68 -14.25 -5.75
CA CYS A 183 3.24 -14.28 -5.46
C CYS A 183 2.57 -15.64 -5.71
N ILE A 184 3.29 -16.68 -6.16
CA ILE A 184 2.74 -18.03 -6.17
C ILE A 184 2.43 -18.47 -4.73
N GLN A 185 1.17 -18.82 -4.50
CA GLN A 185 0.72 -19.44 -3.26
C GLN A 185 0.81 -20.96 -3.35
N SER A 186 0.32 -21.55 -4.44
CA SER A 186 0.37 -22.99 -4.68
C SER A 186 0.34 -23.32 -6.17
N ILE A 187 0.78 -24.53 -6.49
CA ILE A 187 0.71 -25.13 -7.82
C ILE A 187 -0.06 -26.44 -7.68
N THR A 188 -1.12 -26.61 -8.47
CA THR A 188 -1.83 -27.87 -8.58
C THR A 188 -1.30 -28.66 -9.77
N ILE A 189 -0.92 -29.92 -9.55
CA ILE A 189 -0.51 -30.87 -10.59
C ILE A 189 -1.45 -32.07 -10.55
N ASP A 190 -2.17 -32.28 -11.65
CA ASP A 190 -3.30 -33.21 -11.73
C ASP A 190 -4.32 -32.93 -10.61
N ASP A 191 -4.28 -33.67 -9.50
CA ASP A 191 -5.16 -33.51 -8.34
C ASP A 191 -4.39 -33.19 -7.04
N GLU A 192 -3.07 -32.98 -7.11
CA GLU A 192 -2.20 -32.71 -5.96
C GLU A 192 -1.85 -31.22 -5.88
N GLU A 193 -2.14 -30.58 -4.75
CA GLU A 193 -1.76 -29.19 -4.47
C GLU A 193 -0.42 -29.15 -3.72
N LEU A 194 0.54 -28.42 -4.28
CA LEU A 194 1.83 -28.14 -3.68
C LEU A 194 1.87 -26.67 -3.24
N VAL A 195 2.11 -26.43 -1.96
CA VAL A 195 2.07 -25.09 -1.33
C VAL A 195 3.46 -24.50 -1.22
N ALA A 196 3.61 -23.26 -1.67
CA ALA A 196 4.87 -22.53 -1.62
C ALA A 196 5.33 -22.30 -0.17
N GLY A 197 6.61 -22.57 0.10
CA GLY A 197 7.20 -22.50 1.43
C GLY A 197 6.89 -23.69 2.35
N GLN A 198 6.07 -24.64 1.91
CA GLN A 198 5.85 -25.93 2.59
C GLN A 198 6.44 -27.08 1.79
N ASP A 199 6.04 -27.20 0.52
CA ASP A 199 6.44 -28.30 -0.36
C ASP A 199 7.65 -27.96 -1.23
N PHE A 200 7.85 -26.67 -1.53
CA PHE A 200 8.99 -26.18 -2.30
C PHE A 200 9.42 -24.77 -1.88
N ASP A 201 10.71 -24.48 -2.11
CA ASP A 201 11.30 -23.17 -1.88
C ASP A 201 11.04 -22.23 -3.07
N TYR A 202 10.83 -20.94 -2.78
CA TYR A 202 10.61 -19.92 -3.81
C TYR A 202 11.79 -19.77 -4.80
N GLU A 203 13.02 -20.08 -4.38
CA GLU A 203 14.19 -20.06 -5.27
C GLU A 203 14.11 -21.16 -6.34
N LYS A 204 13.52 -22.32 -6.00
CA LYS A 204 13.34 -23.42 -6.94
C LYS A 204 12.20 -23.13 -7.92
N LEU A 205 11.19 -22.36 -7.48
CA LEU A 205 10.08 -21.96 -8.34
C LEU A 205 10.58 -21.24 -9.60
N ALA A 206 11.51 -20.30 -9.47
CA ALA A 206 12.04 -19.54 -10.60
C ALA A 206 12.52 -20.44 -11.75
N SER A 207 13.11 -21.60 -11.45
CA SER A 207 13.57 -22.56 -12.47
C SER A 207 12.45 -23.28 -13.24
N PHE A 208 11.22 -23.30 -12.70
CA PHE A 208 10.05 -23.86 -13.39
C PHE A 208 9.39 -22.85 -14.33
N PHE A 209 9.65 -21.56 -14.14
CA PHE A 209 9.05 -20.50 -14.95
C PHE A 209 9.62 -20.40 -16.36
N ASP A 210 10.84 -20.89 -16.60
CA ASP A 210 11.40 -21.02 -17.95
C ASP A 210 10.53 -21.89 -18.88
N TYR A 211 9.61 -22.68 -18.31
CA TYR A 211 8.68 -23.54 -19.03
C TYR A 211 7.28 -22.94 -19.22
N PHE A 212 7.00 -21.77 -18.65
CA PHE A 212 5.73 -21.08 -18.85
C PHE A 212 5.77 -20.29 -20.16
N ASP A 213 4.64 -20.27 -20.85
CA ASP A 213 4.49 -19.44 -22.04
C ASP A 213 4.20 -17.98 -21.65
N SER A 214 4.30 -17.10 -22.65
CA SER A 214 4.05 -15.68 -22.47
C SER A 214 2.61 -15.39 -22.00
N ASP A 215 1.63 -16.18 -22.42
CA ASP A 215 0.22 -16.02 -22.03
C ASP A 215 0.01 -16.28 -20.53
N THR A 216 0.66 -17.32 -19.99
CA THR A 216 0.66 -17.59 -18.55
C THR A 216 1.28 -16.43 -17.79
N PHE A 217 2.44 -15.93 -18.25
CA PHE A 217 3.10 -14.80 -17.61
C PHE A 217 2.26 -13.51 -17.65
N GLU A 218 1.66 -13.18 -18.80
CA GLU A 218 0.77 -12.02 -18.94
C GLU A 218 -0.40 -12.08 -17.95
N LYS A 219 -1.06 -13.25 -17.82
CA LYS A 219 -2.14 -13.43 -16.83
C LYS A 219 -1.68 -13.25 -15.38
N MET A 220 -0.46 -13.68 -15.07
CA MET A 220 0.13 -13.48 -13.75
C MET A 220 0.38 -11.98 -13.51
N ALA A 221 1.02 -11.30 -14.45
CA ALA A 221 1.29 -9.87 -14.36
C ALA A 221 -0.01 -9.05 -14.24
N ASP A 222 -1.03 -9.39 -15.04
CA ASP A 222 -2.35 -8.76 -14.96
C ASP A 222 -2.97 -8.94 -13.57
N TYR A 223 -2.90 -10.15 -12.99
CA TYR A 223 -3.36 -10.38 -11.62
C TYR A 223 -2.55 -9.57 -10.58
N ILE A 224 -1.25 -9.40 -10.74
CA ILE A 224 -0.46 -8.55 -9.84
C ILE A 224 -0.88 -7.07 -9.99
N ASN A 225 -1.12 -6.59 -11.21
CA ASN A 225 -1.54 -5.22 -11.48
C ASN A 225 -3.00 -4.92 -11.06
N ASP A 226 -3.87 -5.93 -11.02
CA ASP A 226 -5.24 -5.85 -10.50
C ASP A 226 -5.28 -5.83 -8.96
N THR A 227 -4.13 -5.70 -8.28
CA THR A 227 -4.09 -5.64 -6.82
C THR A 227 -4.91 -4.45 -6.31
N PRO A 228 -5.85 -4.66 -5.37
CA PRO A 228 -6.61 -3.58 -4.76
C PRO A 228 -5.70 -2.53 -4.12
N LEU A 229 -5.85 -1.29 -4.56
CA LEU A 229 -5.16 -0.12 -4.01
C LEU A 229 -6.17 0.89 -3.52
N LEU A 230 -5.76 1.69 -2.55
CA LEU A 230 -6.53 2.82 -2.09
C LEU A 230 -6.75 3.81 -3.24
N THR A 231 -8.01 4.12 -3.53
CA THR A 231 -8.45 4.87 -4.70
C THR A 231 -9.31 6.07 -4.30
N TYR A 232 -9.11 7.20 -4.98
CA TYR A 232 -9.99 8.37 -4.87
C TYR A 232 -10.14 9.10 -6.23
N PRO A 233 -11.33 9.11 -6.84
CA PRO A 233 -11.58 9.85 -8.07
C PRO A 233 -11.77 11.35 -7.80
N ILE A 234 -11.13 12.19 -8.60
CA ILE A 234 -11.14 13.65 -8.53
C ILE A 234 -11.53 14.21 -9.89
N ALA A 235 -12.59 15.02 -9.90
CA ALA A 235 -12.93 15.84 -11.04
C ALA A 235 -12.57 17.30 -10.75
N MET A 236 -11.77 17.92 -11.61
CA MET A 236 -11.36 19.32 -11.48
C MET A 236 -11.22 20.01 -12.82
N GLN A 237 -11.18 21.35 -12.80
CA GLN A 237 -10.97 22.17 -13.98
C GLN A 237 -9.77 23.07 -13.74
N CYS A 238 -8.82 23.09 -14.69
CA CYS A 238 -7.64 23.93 -14.57
C CYS A 238 -8.04 25.41 -14.62
N PRO A 239 -7.70 26.22 -13.59
CA PRO A 239 -8.03 27.64 -13.60
C PRO A 239 -7.21 28.43 -14.63
N LYS A 240 -6.08 27.88 -15.11
CA LYS A 240 -5.21 28.53 -16.10
C LYS A 240 -5.68 28.29 -17.54
N CYS A 241 -5.89 27.03 -17.95
CA CYS A 241 -6.29 26.71 -19.34
C CYS A 241 -7.76 26.32 -19.52
N GLY A 242 -8.53 26.14 -18.43
CA GLY A 242 -9.94 25.77 -18.48
C GLY A 242 -10.23 24.30 -18.85
N LYS A 243 -9.21 23.48 -19.14
CA LYS A 243 -9.38 22.04 -19.41
C LYS A 243 -9.90 21.30 -18.18
N LYS A 244 -10.75 20.30 -18.41
CA LYS A 244 -11.33 19.44 -17.36
C LYS A 244 -10.47 18.20 -17.20
N HIS A 245 -10.20 17.81 -15.97
CA HIS A 245 -9.41 16.65 -15.60
C HIS A 245 -10.26 15.68 -14.79
N SER A 246 -10.09 14.38 -15.07
CA SER A 246 -10.60 13.28 -14.26
C SER A 246 -9.39 12.49 -13.78
N ILE A 247 -8.91 12.82 -12.59
CA ILE A 247 -7.71 12.24 -11.99
C ILE A 247 -8.17 11.16 -11.01
N VAL A 248 -7.48 10.03 -10.97
CA VAL A 248 -7.73 8.98 -9.98
C VAL A 248 -6.45 8.80 -9.19
N LEU A 249 -6.48 9.18 -7.91
CA LEU A 249 -5.37 8.88 -7.01
C LEU A 249 -5.40 7.40 -6.69
N LYS A 250 -4.26 6.72 -6.79
CA LYS A 250 -4.07 5.30 -6.51
C LYS A 250 -2.86 5.08 -5.61
N GLY A 251 -3.09 4.37 -4.52
CA GLY A 251 -2.09 4.08 -3.51
C GLY A 251 -1.74 5.28 -2.63
N LEU A 252 -0.99 5.07 -1.56
CA LEU A 252 -0.70 6.16 -0.61
C LEU A 252 0.26 7.23 -1.13
N ALA A 253 1.14 6.90 -2.08
CA ALA A 253 2.07 7.86 -2.66
C ALA A 253 1.31 9.04 -3.27
N ASP A 254 0.31 8.79 -4.13
CA ASP A 254 -0.55 9.81 -4.75
C ASP A 254 -1.29 10.73 -3.77
N PHE A 255 -1.45 10.32 -2.51
CA PHE A 255 -2.16 11.11 -1.49
C PHE A 255 -1.24 12.03 -0.69
N PHE A 256 0.06 11.70 -0.60
CA PHE A 256 0.99 12.33 0.35
C PHE A 256 2.32 12.80 -0.26
N GLU A 257 2.68 12.34 -1.46
CA GLU A 257 3.78 12.86 -2.30
C GLU A 257 3.24 13.85 -3.35
#